data_AF-X1F987-F1
#
_entry.id   AF-X1F987-F1
#
_cell.length_a   1.000
_cell.length_b   1.000
_cell.length_c   1.000
_cell.angle_alpha   90.00
_cell.angle_beta   90.00
_cell.angle_gamma   90.00
#
_symmetry.space_group_name_H-M   'P 1'
#
loop_
_entity.id
_entity.type
_entity.pdbx_description
1 polymer ?
#
loop_
_entity_poly.entity_id
_entity_poly.type
_entity_poly.pdbx_seq_one_letter_code
_entity_poly.pdbx_strand_id
1 'polypeptide(L)'
;MKDKDKTKAELIKELNALRKELGESVLNDITDRKLTEEALYKSQQEFSSLFKSSPEALVYIDEKSKILDINSQFTKLFGYTLEEIKGKNVDSGIIQSQKMICEGKNLTKKALKGFLNYETIRKRKNGSEFPVFISSAPVKINDKVKGIITLYQDITERKRNDNLQKVLYNISKASNSPISLSQLYPIIHKELGNIIDTTNFFIALV
;
A
#
# COMPACT_ATOMS: atom_id res chain seq x y z
N MET A 1 -9.49 -3.99 66.06
CA MET A 1 -9.87 -3.10 67.20
C MET A 1 -10.85 -2.07 66.67
N LYS A 2 -11.99 -1.89 67.34
CA LYS A 2 -13.01 -0.89 66.97
C LYS A 2 -12.43 0.50 67.20
N ASP A 3 -12.63 1.44 66.28
CA ASP A 3 -12.13 2.83 66.30
C ASP A 3 -12.44 3.66 67.58
N LYS A 4 -13.19 3.11 68.54
CA LYS A 4 -13.68 3.83 69.73
C LYS A 4 -12.62 4.06 70.83
N ASP A 5 -11.47 3.39 70.79
CA ASP A 5 -10.41 3.51 71.82
C ASP A 5 -9.16 4.28 71.37
N LYS A 6 -9.15 4.82 70.14
CA LYS A 6 -7.99 5.57 69.62
C LYS A 6 -7.95 6.99 70.15
N THR A 7 -6.78 7.43 70.57
CA THR A 7 -6.53 8.84 70.94
C THR A 7 -6.56 9.74 69.70
N LYS A 8 -6.85 11.04 69.90
CA LYS A 8 -6.86 12.04 68.82
C LYS A 8 -5.56 12.06 68.01
N ALA A 9 -4.41 11.83 68.66
CA ALA A 9 -3.11 11.78 68.01
C ALA A 9 -2.95 10.56 67.08
N GLU A 10 -3.46 9.40 67.48
CA GLU A 10 -3.44 8.18 66.66
C GLU A 10 -4.33 8.33 65.42
N LEU A 11 -5.53 8.90 65.56
CA LEU A 11 -6.42 9.18 64.44
C LEU A 11 -5.81 10.15 63.42
N ILE A 12 -5.09 11.19 63.89
CA ILE A 12 -4.39 12.13 62.99
C ILE A 12 -3.25 11.44 62.25
N LYS A 13 -2.48 10.57 62.92
CA LYS A 13 -1.38 9.82 62.32
C LYS A 13 -1.89 8.87 61.23
N GLU A 14 -2.99 8.17 61.49
CA GLU A 14 -3.62 7.24 60.55
C GLU A 14 -4.24 7.96 59.35
N LEU A 15 -4.91 9.10 59.57
CA LEU A 15 -5.42 9.95 58.49
C LEU A 15 -4.29 10.48 57.59
N ASN A 16 -3.15 10.87 58.16
CA ASN A 16 -2.00 11.32 57.38
C ASN A 16 -1.35 10.17 56.59
N ALA A 17 -1.29 8.96 57.14
CA ALA A 17 -0.81 7.78 56.44
C ALA A 17 -1.74 7.43 55.25
N LEU A 18 -3.06 7.39 55.46
CA LEU A 18 -4.05 7.15 54.41
C LEU A 18 -4.01 8.22 53.31
N ARG A 19 -3.85 9.50 53.67
CA ARG A 19 -3.71 10.59 52.68
C ARG A 19 -2.45 10.44 51.85
N LYS A 20 -1.35 10.01 52.46
CA LYS A 20 -0.09 9.76 51.75
C LYS A 20 -0.23 8.58 50.79
N GLU A 21 -0.78 7.47 51.24
CA GLU A 21 -1.02 6.27 50.44
C GLU A 21 -1.99 6.54 49.27
N LEU A 22 -3.07 7.27 49.51
CA LEU A 22 -4.00 7.72 48.46
C LEU A 22 -3.30 8.65 47.46
N GLY A 23 -2.46 9.58 47.93
CA GLY A 23 -1.68 10.47 47.07
C GLY A 23 -0.70 9.69 46.18
N GLU A 24 0.01 8.71 46.74
CA GLU A 24 0.91 7.82 45.99
C GLU A 24 0.15 6.96 44.97
N SER A 25 -1.01 6.41 45.34
CA SER A 25 -1.86 5.63 44.43
C SER A 25 -2.38 6.46 43.26
N VAL A 26 -2.87 7.68 43.52
CA VAL A 26 -3.36 8.60 42.48
C VAL A 26 -2.22 9.07 41.57
N LEU A 27 -1.05 9.37 42.13
CA LEU A 27 0.13 9.75 41.33
C LEU A 27 0.60 8.61 40.43
N ASN A 28 0.58 7.37 40.92
CA ASN A 28 0.90 6.20 40.10
C ASN A 28 -0.11 6.01 38.96
N ASP A 29 -1.42 6.07 39.25
CA ASP A 29 -2.47 5.94 38.22
C ASP A 29 -2.37 7.02 37.12
N ILE A 30 -2.12 8.28 37.52
CA ILE A 30 -1.91 9.38 36.57
C ILE A 30 -0.64 9.16 35.74
N THR A 31 0.42 8.65 36.36
CA THR A 31 1.69 8.39 35.67
C THR A 31 1.52 7.27 34.65
N ASP A 32 0.91 6.15 35.04
CA ASP A 32 0.64 5.00 34.15
C ASP A 32 -0.25 5.40 32.97
N ARG A 33 -1.29 6.21 33.24
CA ARG A 33 -2.16 6.74 32.20
C ARG A 33 -1.39 7.62 31.21
N LYS A 34 -0.57 8.55 31.70
CA LYS A 34 0.23 9.44 30.84
C LYS A 34 1.21 8.66 29.98
N LEU A 35 1.91 7.68 30.55
CA LEU A 35 2.83 6.82 29.80
C LEU A 35 2.10 6.04 28.69
N THR A 36 0.89 5.56 28.97
CA THR A 36 0.06 4.86 27.98
C THR A 36 -0.42 5.80 26.87
N GLU A 37 -0.87 7.00 27.22
CA GLU A 37 -1.29 8.02 26.25
C GLU A 37 -0.12 8.46 25.36
N GLU A 38 1.07 8.67 25.93
CA GLU A 38 2.30 9.01 25.19
C GLU A 38 2.74 7.87 24.26
N ALA A 39 2.71 6.62 24.73
CA ALA A 39 3.04 5.46 23.91
C ALA A 39 2.08 5.32 22.72
N LEU A 40 0.78 5.51 22.95
CA LEU A 40 -0.23 5.50 21.89
C LEU A 40 0.01 6.63 20.89
N TYR A 41 0.25 7.84 21.38
CA TYR A 41 0.53 9.01 20.55
C TYR A 41 1.77 8.81 19.67
N LYS A 42 2.86 8.31 20.25
CA LYS A 42 4.09 7.99 19.53
C LYS A 42 3.85 6.93 18.44
N SER A 43 3.15 5.85 18.77
CA SER A 43 2.80 4.79 17.80
C SER A 43 1.98 5.33 16.63
N GLN A 44 1.01 6.21 16.89
CA GLN A 44 0.22 6.87 15.84
C GLN A 44 1.07 7.79 14.96
N GLN A 45 1.97 8.57 15.56
CA GLN A 45 2.89 9.44 14.81
C GLN A 45 3.83 8.63 13.93
N GLU A 46 4.40 7.54 14.43
CA GLU A 46 5.28 6.65 13.67
C GLU A 46 4.54 6.04 12.47
N PHE A 47 3.35 5.49 12.67
CA PHE A 47 2.53 4.95 11.58
C PHE A 47 2.21 6.02 10.54
N SER A 48 1.74 7.19 10.98
CA SER A 48 1.40 8.31 10.10
C SER A 48 2.61 8.77 9.30
N SER A 49 3.78 8.85 9.92
CA SER A 49 5.03 9.22 9.28
C SER A 49 5.43 8.19 8.22
N LEU A 50 5.47 6.89 8.55
CA LEU A 50 5.84 5.82 7.62
C LEU A 50 4.88 5.73 6.43
N PHE A 51 3.57 5.83 6.68
CA PHE A 51 2.55 5.76 5.64
C PHE A 51 2.64 6.95 4.67
N LYS A 52 2.82 8.18 5.20
CA LYS A 52 2.89 9.41 4.40
C LYS A 52 4.22 9.58 3.68
N SER A 53 5.33 9.15 4.28
CA SER A 53 6.68 9.25 3.72
C SER A 53 7.04 8.13 2.76
N SER A 54 6.21 7.08 2.66
CA SER A 54 6.43 6.00 1.71
C SER A 54 6.64 6.54 0.28
N PRO A 55 7.67 6.08 -0.44
CA PRO A 55 7.94 6.52 -1.80
C PRO A 55 6.93 5.96 -2.81
N GLU A 56 6.18 4.94 -2.42
CA GLU A 56 5.24 4.22 -3.28
C GLU A 56 3.79 4.59 -2.95
N ALA A 57 2.87 4.38 -3.90
CA ALA A 57 1.46 4.68 -3.71
C ALA A 57 0.82 3.67 -2.75
N LEU A 58 0.35 4.15 -1.60
CA LEU A 58 -0.30 3.33 -0.57
C LEU A 58 -1.78 3.67 -0.43
N VAL A 59 -2.59 2.63 -0.26
CA VAL A 59 -3.96 2.71 0.23
C VAL A 59 -4.13 1.79 1.42
N TYR A 60 -4.89 2.25 2.42
CA TYR A 60 -5.35 1.43 3.52
C TYR A 60 -6.87 1.28 3.44
N ILE A 61 -7.35 0.05 3.42
CA ILE A 61 -8.78 -0.29 3.36
C ILE A 61 -9.20 -1.14 4.57
N ASP A 62 -10.47 -1.06 4.96
CA ASP A 62 -11.05 -1.94 5.96
C ASP A 62 -11.38 -3.35 5.41
N GLU A 63 -11.85 -4.24 6.29
CA GLU A 63 -12.29 -5.60 5.95
C GLU A 63 -13.47 -5.67 4.95
N LYS A 64 -14.17 -4.55 4.71
CA LYS A 64 -15.29 -4.40 3.77
C LYS A 64 -14.88 -3.66 2.50
N SER A 65 -13.57 -3.57 2.25
CA SER A 65 -12.96 -2.88 1.12
C SER A 65 -13.21 -1.37 1.08
N LYS A 66 -13.59 -0.74 2.19
CA LYS A 66 -13.76 0.72 2.23
C LYS A 66 -12.41 1.39 2.44
N ILE A 67 -12.17 2.45 1.66
CA ILE A 67 -10.94 3.23 1.74
C ILE A 67 -10.94 4.03 3.05
N LEU A 68 -9.97 3.74 3.91
CA LEU A 68 -9.77 4.45 5.18
C LEU A 68 -8.81 5.62 4.98
N ASP A 69 -7.71 5.38 4.27
CA ASP A 69 -6.65 6.36 4.03
C ASP A 69 -5.87 6.10 2.73
N ILE A 70 -5.23 7.14 2.20
CA ILE A 70 -4.30 7.09 1.07
C ILE A 70 -3.12 8.02 1.33
N ASN A 71 -1.94 7.68 0.83
CA ASN A 71 -0.81 8.60 0.93
C ASN A 71 -0.74 9.57 -0.26
N SER A 72 0.19 10.52 -0.19
CA SER A 72 0.39 11.53 -1.25
C SER A 72 0.79 10.90 -2.58
N GLN A 73 1.52 9.79 -2.56
CA GLN A 73 1.95 9.09 -3.77
C GLN A 73 0.77 8.41 -4.48
N PHE A 74 -0.20 7.87 -3.74
CA PHE A 74 -1.44 7.38 -4.33
C PHE A 74 -2.19 8.49 -5.04
N THR A 75 -2.27 9.68 -4.44
CA THR A 75 -2.91 10.84 -5.05
C THR A 75 -2.19 11.23 -6.35
N LYS A 76 -0.87 11.30 -6.35
CA LYS A 76 -0.08 11.60 -7.56
C LYS A 76 -0.25 10.54 -8.64
N LEU A 77 -0.28 9.27 -8.26
CA LEU A 77 -0.38 8.16 -9.20
C LEU A 77 -1.78 8.06 -9.81
N PHE A 78 -2.84 8.04 -9.01
CA PHE A 78 -4.19 7.81 -9.52
C PHE A 78 -4.99 9.09 -9.80
N GLY A 79 -4.58 10.23 -9.25
CA GLY A 79 -5.25 11.52 -9.44
C GLY A 79 -6.47 11.75 -8.54
N TYR A 80 -6.69 10.90 -7.52
CA TYR A 80 -7.78 11.05 -6.55
C TYR A 80 -7.26 11.58 -5.23
N THR A 81 -7.97 12.53 -4.62
CA THR A 81 -7.70 12.94 -3.23
C THR A 81 -8.43 12.05 -2.25
N LEU A 82 -8.00 12.06 -0.98
CA LEU A 82 -8.65 11.25 0.05
C LEU A 82 -10.11 11.64 0.23
N GLU A 83 -10.41 12.95 0.25
CA GLU A 83 -11.76 13.49 0.42
C GLU A 83 -12.74 12.95 -0.64
N GLU A 84 -12.25 12.72 -1.86
CA GLU A 84 -13.06 12.21 -2.95
C GLU A 84 -13.41 10.74 -2.83
N ILE A 85 -12.57 9.92 -2.18
CA ILE A 85 -12.69 8.46 -2.20
C ILE A 85 -12.80 7.80 -0.82
N LYS A 86 -12.62 8.55 0.26
CA LYS A 86 -12.75 8.04 1.62
C LYS A 86 -14.11 7.42 1.86
N GLY A 87 -14.13 6.24 2.49
CA GLY A 87 -15.33 5.46 2.76
C GLY A 87 -15.96 4.76 1.54
N LYS A 88 -15.53 5.09 0.32
CA LYS A 88 -15.95 4.37 -0.89
C LYS A 88 -15.31 2.99 -0.94
N ASN A 89 -15.99 2.06 -1.59
CA ASN A 89 -15.47 0.70 -1.76
C ASN A 89 -14.45 0.66 -2.91
N VAL A 90 -13.20 0.27 -2.64
CA VAL A 90 -12.13 0.23 -3.65
C VAL A 90 -12.42 -0.75 -4.78
N ASP A 91 -13.25 -1.78 -4.54
CA ASP A 91 -13.66 -2.79 -5.51
C ASP A 91 -14.87 -2.36 -6.36
N SER A 92 -15.33 -1.11 -6.23
CA SER A 92 -16.43 -0.56 -7.04
C SER A 92 -16.00 -0.06 -8.42
N GLY A 93 -14.71 -0.16 -8.77
CA GLY A 93 -14.18 0.30 -10.05
C GLY A 93 -13.64 1.74 -10.03
N ILE A 94 -13.17 2.22 -8.87
CA ILE A 94 -12.52 3.55 -8.75
C ILE A 94 -11.22 3.56 -9.57
N ILE A 95 -10.40 2.52 -9.37
CA ILE A 95 -9.09 2.36 -10.02
C ILE A 95 -9.05 1.16 -10.99
N GLN A 96 -10.09 0.34 -11.04
CA GLN A 96 -10.24 -0.76 -11.99
C GLN A 96 -11.10 -0.31 -13.17
N SER A 97 -10.70 -0.67 -14.39
CA SER A 97 -11.63 -0.58 -15.52
C SER A 97 -12.69 -1.68 -15.42
N GLN A 98 -13.77 -1.56 -16.19
CA GLN A 98 -14.94 -2.44 -16.10
C GLN A 98 -14.55 -3.92 -16.18
N LYS A 99 -13.61 -4.26 -17.07
CA LYS A 99 -13.07 -5.62 -17.26
C LYS A 99 -12.27 -6.15 -16.05
N MET A 100 -11.72 -5.28 -15.22
CA MET A 100 -10.84 -5.63 -14.09
C MET A 100 -11.55 -5.59 -12.72
N ILE A 101 -12.83 -5.22 -12.64
CA ILE A 101 -13.55 -5.12 -11.35
C ILE A 101 -13.58 -6.48 -10.62
N CYS A 102 -13.92 -7.56 -11.33
CA CYS A 102 -13.96 -8.90 -10.73
C CYS A 102 -12.57 -9.39 -10.31
N GLU A 103 -11.54 -9.05 -11.08
CA GLU A 103 -10.14 -9.33 -10.74
C GLU A 103 -9.74 -8.61 -9.45
N GLY A 104 -10.01 -7.30 -9.35
CA GLY A 104 -9.77 -6.52 -8.14
C GLY A 104 -10.41 -7.13 -6.90
N LYS A 105 -11.70 -7.47 -6.96
CA LYS A 105 -12.42 -8.17 -5.86
C LYS A 105 -11.73 -9.46 -5.43
N ASN A 106 -11.24 -10.24 -6.39
CA ASN A 106 -10.55 -11.49 -6.10
C ASN A 106 -9.18 -11.25 -5.48
N LEU A 107 -8.44 -10.22 -5.90
CA LEU A 107 -7.17 -9.84 -5.26
C LEU A 107 -7.40 -9.38 -3.82
N THR A 108 -8.42 -8.54 -3.57
CA THR A 108 -8.78 -8.09 -2.21
C THR A 108 -9.09 -9.27 -1.30
N LYS A 109 -9.90 -10.25 -1.77
CA LYS A 109 -10.19 -11.48 -1.02
C LYS A 109 -8.93 -12.31 -0.71
N LYS A 110 -7.98 -12.38 -1.63
CA LYS A 110 -6.70 -13.08 -1.42
C LYS A 110 -5.82 -12.34 -0.40
N ALA A 111 -5.74 -11.02 -0.50
CA ALA A 111 -4.96 -10.17 0.39
C ALA A 111 -5.46 -10.19 1.85
N LEU A 112 -6.77 -10.39 2.07
CA LEU A 112 -7.31 -10.61 3.42
C LEU A 112 -6.79 -11.90 4.08
N LYS A 113 -6.42 -12.90 3.28
CA LYS A 113 -5.94 -14.21 3.76
C LYS A 113 -4.41 -14.25 3.94
N GLY A 114 -3.67 -13.34 3.33
CA GLY A 114 -2.22 -13.33 3.39
C GLY A 114 -1.59 -12.36 2.39
N PHE A 115 -0.26 -12.42 2.30
CA PHE A 115 0.49 -11.59 1.37
C PHE A 115 0.18 -11.94 -0.10
N LEU A 116 0.13 -10.93 -0.95
CA LEU A 116 -0.18 -11.07 -2.37
C LEU A 116 0.65 -10.10 -3.19
N ASN A 117 1.28 -10.61 -4.25
CA ASN A 117 1.89 -9.83 -5.30
C ASN A 117 1.20 -10.13 -6.64
N TYR A 118 0.88 -9.11 -7.43
CA TYR A 118 0.20 -9.30 -8.71
C TYR A 118 0.44 -8.14 -9.67
N GLU A 119 0.72 -8.45 -10.94
CA GLU A 119 0.77 -7.44 -12.01
C GLU A 119 -0.55 -7.37 -12.76
N THR A 120 -1.06 -6.18 -12.97
CA THR A 120 -2.31 -5.97 -13.69
C THR A 120 -2.37 -4.56 -14.28
N ILE A 121 -3.50 -4.20 -14.89
CA ILE A 121 -3.81 -2.87 -15.38
C ILE A 121 -4.75 -2.18 -14.41
N ARG A 122 -4.48 -0.90 -14.14
CA ARG A 122 -5.39 0.00 -13.42
C ARG A 122 -5.61 1.26 -14.25
N LYS A 123 -6.63 2.01 -13.89
CA LYS A 123 -6.97 3.29 -14.51
C LYS A 123 -6.73 4.44 -13.53
N ARG A 124 -6.26 5.56 -14.06
CA ARG A 124 -6.22 6.84 -13.35
C ARG A 124 -7.61 7.50 -13.42
N LYS A 125 -7.81 8.57 -12.66
CA LYS A 125 -9.04 9.38 -12.66
C LYS A 125 -9.41 9.95 -14.04
N ASN A 126 -8.41 10.31 -14.84
CA ASN A 126 -8.60 10.77 -16.21
C ASN A 126 -8.97 9.66 -17.22
N GLY A 127 -9.08 8.40 -16.76
CA GLY A 127 -9.43 7.24 -17.57
C GLY A 127 -8.24 6.51 -18.22
N SER A 128 -7.02 7.06 -18.19
CA SER A 128 -5.86 6.40 -18.78
C SER A 128 -5.55 5.09 -18.06
N GLU A 129 -5.39 4.02 -18.82
CA GLU A 129 -4.96 2.71 -18.30
C GLU A 129 -3.42 2.62 -18.28
N PHE A 130 -2.86 2.00 -17.25
CA PHE A 130 -1.42 1.77 -17.12
C PHE A 130 -1.14 0.48 -16.34
N PRO A 131 -0.01 -0.20 -16.60
CA PRO A 131 0.37 -1.39 -15.87
C PRO A 131 0.87 -1.04 -14.47
N VAL A 132 0.41 -1.80 -13.49
CA VAL A 132 0.82 -1.68 -12.09
C VAL A 132 1.26 -3.03 -11.54
N PHE A 133 2.24 -2.98 -10.64
CA PHE A 133 2.50 -4.05 -9.70
C PHE A 133 1.79 -3.73 -8.38
N ILE A 134 1.03 -4.71 -7.88
CA ILE A 134 0.28 -4.64 -6.64
C ILE A 134 0.99 -5.52 -5.62
N SER A 135 1.28 -4.95 -4.44
CA SER A 135 1.72 -5.71 -3.28
C SER A 135 0.81 -5.41 -2.09
N SER A 136 0.19 -6.43 -1.53
CA SER A 136 -0.82 -6.28 -0.48
C SER A 136 -0.55 -7.18 0.71
N ALA A 137 -0.80 -6.67 1.91
CA ALA A 137 -0.70 -7.42 3.15
C ALA A 137 -1.90 -7.13 4.07
N PRO A 138 -2.41 -8.14 4.80
CA PRO A 138 -3.45 -7.92 5.79
C PRO A 138 -2.89 -7.16 7.00
N VAL A 139 -3.61 -6.14 7.46
CA VAL A 139 -3.31 -5.44 8.72
C VAL A 139 -4.03 -6.17 9.84
N LYS A 140 -3.28 -6.67 10.83
CA LYS A 140 -3.81 -7.42 11.98
C LYS A 140 -3.66 -6.62 13.27
N ILE A 141 -4.71 -6.61 14.08
CA ILE A 141 -4.72 -6.05 15.44
C ILE A 141 -5.28 -7.13 16.37
N ASN A 142 -4.53 -7.51 17.40
CA ASN A 142 -4.86 -8.61 18.31
C ASN A 142 -5.20 -9.90 17.55
N ASP A 143 -4.34 -10.26 16.58
CA ASP A 143 -4.48 -11.41 15.66
C ASP A 143 -5.73 -11.43 14.75
N LYS A 144 -6.54 -10.37 14.80
CA LYS A 144 -7.71 -10.21 13.93
C LYS A 144 -7.36 -9.32 12.75
N VAL A 145 -7.67 -9.78 11.54
CA VAL A 145 -7.56 -8.95 10.33
C VAL A 145 -8.53 -7.78 10.45
N LYS A 146 -8.03 -6.56 10.30
CA LYS A 146 -8.82 -5.32 10.36
C LYS A 146 -8.91 -4.60 9.02
N GLY A 147 -8.07 -4.99 8.07
CA GLY A 147 -7.99 -4.34 6.77
C GLY A 147 -6.82 -4.85 5.96
N ILE A 148 -6.52 -4.13 4.88
CA ILE A 148 -5.41 -4.42 3.97
C ILE A 148 -4.67 -3.12 3.70
N ILE A 149 -3.35 -3.18 3.76
CA ILE A 149 -2.49 -2.17 3.15
C ILE A 149 -2.05 -2.66 1.79
N THR A 150 -2.23 -1.82 0.77
CA THR A 150 -1.86 -2.13 -0.61
C THR A 150 -0.95 -1.05 -1.16
N LEU A 151 0.15 -1.52 -1.74
CA LEU A 151 1.09 -0.75 -2.52
C LEU A 151 0.79 -0.92 -4.01
N TYR A 152 0.82 0.20 -4.74
CA TYR A 152 0.78 0.23 -6.19
C TYR A 152 2.07 0.86 -6.72
N GLN A 153 2.77 0.13 -7.58
CA GLN A 153 3.93 0.62 -8.28
C GLN A 153 3.62 0.70 -9.77
N ASP A 154 3.87 1.86 -10.39
CA ASP A 154 3.80 1.99 -11.85
C ASP A 154 4.97 1.22 -12.47
N ILE A 155 4.66 0.27 -13.35
CA ILE A 155 5.66 -0.57 -14.00
C ILE A 155 5.72 -0.32 -15.52
N THR A 156 5.23 0.84 -15.97
CA THR A 156 5.23 1.21 -17.40
C THR A 156 6.63 1.20 -17.99
N GLU A 157 7.57 1.92 -17.36
CA GLU A 157 8.96 1.98 -17.82
C GLU A 157 9.65 0.63 -17.76
N ARG A 158 9.40 -0.16 -16.70
CA ARG A 158 9.93 -1.51 -16.58
C ARG A 158 9.45 -2.40 -17.75
N LYS A 159 8.14 -2.42 -18.02
CA LYS A 159 7.59 -3.21 -19.14
C LYS A 159 8.08 -2.73 -20.49
N ARG A 160 8.29 -1.42 -20.66
CA ARG A 160 8.86 -0.85 -21.89
C ARG A 160 10.29 -1.34 -22.10
N ASN A 161 11.12 -1.34 -21.06
CA ASN A 161 12.48 -1.83 -21.10
C ASN A 161 12.54 -3.34 -21.36
N ASP A 162 11.70 -4.13 -20.69
CA ASP A 162 11.63 -5.58 -20.91
C ASP A 162 11.25 -5.91 -22.37
N ASN A 163 10.28 -5.16 -22.93
CA ASN A 163 9.88 -5.34 -24.33
C ASN A 163 10.99 -4.95 -25.30
N LEU A 164 11.68 -3.83 -25.04
CA LEU A 164 12.83 -3.39 -25.85
C LEU A 164 13.94 -4.45 -25.85
N GLN A 165 14.31 -4.96 -24.68
CA GLN A 165 15.32 -6.01 -24.56
C GLN A 165 14.92 -7.28 -25.32
N LYS A 166 13.65 -7.68 -25.24
CA LYS A 166 13.13 -8.85 -25.97
C LYS A 166 13.23 -8.69 -27.49
N VAL A 167 12.86 -7.52 -28.01
CA VAL A 167 12.97 -7.21 -29.45
C VAL A 167 14.43 -7.23 -29.90
N LEU A 168 15.33 -6.57 -29.16
CA LEU A 168 16.77 -6.58 -29.47
C LEU A 168 17.35 -7.99 -29.47
N TYR A 169 16.98 -8.81 -28.47
CA TYR A 169 17.40 -10.21 -28.40
C TYR A 169 16.91 -11.02 -29.60
N ASN A 170 15.63 -10.90 -29.97
CA ASN A 170 15.06 -11.63 -31.10
C ASN A 170 15.72 -11.24 -32.43
N ILE A 171 15.96 -9.94 -32.65
CA ILE A 171 16.67 -9.43 -33.84
C ILE A 171 18.11 -9.94 -33.86
N SER A 172 18.83 -9.87 -32.74
CA SER A 172 20.20 -10.36 -32.63
C SER A 172 20.29 -11.86 -32.91
N LYS A 173 19.36 -12.65 -32.34
CA LYS A 173 19.26 -14.10 -32.57
C LYS A 173 19.01 -14.42 -34.05
N ALA A 174 18.07 -13.72 -34.68
CA ALA A 174 17.78 -13.90 -36.10
C ALA A 174 18.98 -13.53 -36.99
N SER A 175 19.67 -12.43 -36.68
CA SER A 175 20.84 -11.96 -37.44
C SER A 175 22.01 -12.94 -37.37
N ASN A 176 22.14 -13.67 -36.25
CA ASN A 176 23.18 -14.69 -36.06
C ASN A 176 22.73 -16.11 -36.47
N SER A 177 21.52 -16.28 -37.00
CA SER A 177 21.03 -17.57 -37.49
C SER A 177 21.41 -17.78 -38.97
N PRO A 178 21.51 -19.03 -39.45
CA PRO A 178 21.78 -19.33 -40.86
C PRO A 178 20.53 -19.08 -41.73
N ILE A 179 20.12 -17.82 -41.85
CA ILE A 179 18.97 -17.35 -42.63
C ILE A 179 19.40 -16.32 -43.67
N SER A 180 18.66 -16.20 -44.78
CA SER A 180 18.92 -15.19 -45.80
C SER A 180 18.45 -13.80 -45.37
N LEU A 181 18.95 -12.74 -46.03
CA LEU A 181 18.46 -11.37 -45.84
C LEU A 181 16.95 -11.24 -46.11
N SER A 182 16.45 -11.95 -47.12
CA SER A 182 15.01 -12.00 -47.43
C SER A 182 14.15 -12.62 -46.33
N GLN A 183 14.74 -13.45 -45.46
CA GLN A 183 14.09 -14.02 -44.28
C GLN A 183 14.30 -13.16 -43.02
N LEU A 184 15.46 -12.49 -42.91
CA LEU A 184 15.79 -11.64 -41.77
C LEU A 184 14.93 -10.35 -41.74
N TYR A 185 14.71 -9.69 -42.87
CA TYR A 185 13.97 -8.42 -42.90
C TYR A 185 12.53 -8.50 -42.37
N PRO A 186 11.71 -9.51 -42.76
CA PRO A 186 10.38 -9.67 -42.17
C PRO A 186 10.42 -9.86 -40.65
N ILE A 187 11.46 -10.54 -40.13
CA ILE A 187 11.64 -10.73 -38.69
C ILE A 187 11.92 -9.39 -38.02
N ILE A 188 12.86 -8.60 -38.54
CA ILE A 188 13.18 -7.27 -38.00
C ILE A 188 11.94 -6.37 -38.02
N HIS A 189 11.21 -6.33 -39.15
CA HIS A 189 9.95 -5.57 -39.26
C HIS A 189 8.92 -5.99 -38.23
N LYS A 190 8.72 -7.30 -38.07
CA LYS A 190 7.76 -7.86 -37.11
C LYS A 190 8.16 -7.51 -35.67
N GLU A 191 9.43 -7.68 -35.32
CA GLU A 191 9.91 -7.43 -33.96
C GLU A 191 9.88 -5.93 -33.62
N LEU A 192 10.32 -5.05 -34.52
CA LEU A 192 10.22 -3.60 -34.35
C LEU A 192 8.76 -3.12 -34.30
N GLY A 193 7.85 -3.77 -35.03
CA GLY A 193 6.41 -3.51 -35.01
C GLY A 193 5.77 -3.65 -33.63
N ASN A 194 6.43 -4.33 -32.69
CA ASN A 194 5.97 -4.44 -31.30
C ASN A 194 6.27 -3.20 -30.45
N ILE A 195 7.06 -2.23 -30.96
CA ILE A 195 7.52 -1.05 -30.20
C ILE A 195 7.26 0.24 -30.97
N ILE A 196 7.40 0.23 -32.29
CA ILE A 196 7.22 1.38 -33.18
C ILE A 196 6.32 1.02 -34.36
N ASP A 197 5.72 2.02 -34.99
CA ASP A 197 5.02 1.83 -36.26
C ASP A 197 6.04 1.56 -37.39
N THR A 198 5.96 0.36 -37.97
CA THR A 198 6.86 -0.08 -39.04
C THR A 198 6.25 0.02 -40.43
N THR A 199 5.08 0.67 -40.57
CA THR A 199 4.39 0.85 -41.88
C THR A 199 5.30 1.51 -42.92
N ASN A 200 6.09 2.50 -42.52
CA ASN A 200 7.02 3.23 -43.39
C ASN A 200 8.49 2.96 -43.05
N PHE A 201 8.79 1.80 -42.46
CA PHE A 201 10.15 1.39 -42.14
C PHE A 201 10.80 0.71 -43.35
N PHE A 202 12.03 1.08 -43.72
CA PHE A 202 12.77 0.46 -44.83
C PHE A 202 14.22 0.21 -44.39
N ILE A 203 14.74 -0.98 -44.70
CA ILE A 203 16.14 -1.34 -44.44
C ILE A 203 16.90 -1.22 -45.76
N ALA A 204 17.79 -0.23 -45.84
CA ALA A 204 18.70 -0.08 -46.98
C ALA A 204 19.99 -0.88 -46.72
N LEU A 205 20.42 -1.64 -47.73
CA LEU A 205 21.76 -2.22 -47.78
C LEU A 205 22.70 -1.20 -48.41
N VAL A 206 23.78 -0.90 -47.71
CA VAL A 206 24.90 -0.08 -48.22
C VAL A 206 26.09 -0.98 -48.44
#